data_AF-A0A960D4H8-F1
#
_entry.id   AF-A0A960D4H8-F1
#
_cell.length_a   1.000
_cell.length_b   1.000
_cell.length_c   1.000
_cell.angle_alpha   90.00
_cell.angle_beta   90.00
_cell.angle_gamma   90.00
#
_symmetry.space_group_name_H-M   'P 1'
#
loop_
_entity.id
_entity.type
_entity.pdbx_description
1 polymer ?
#
loop_
_entity_poly.entity_id
_entity_poly.type
_entity_poly.pdbx_seq_one_letter_code
_entity_poly.pdbx_strand_id
1 'polypeptide(L)'
;VVVIGTGVAGLAAALAAHRKGSRTVILSKAAETATFHAQGGIAVVLPHTEDSVDAHVRDTLVAGAGLCDPEAVRSIVADGYRAVADLVADGARFDESAPGRWALTREGGHSIRRIIHAGGDATGAEVQRALDHAAATLDIRRNHVALEILH
;
A
#
# COMPACT_ATOMS: atom_id res chain seq x y z
N VAL A 1 -16.19 10.18 8.57
CA VAL A 1 -14.94 10.33 7.79
C VAL A 1 -15.30 10.49 6.33
N VAL A 2 -14.74 11.48 5.63
CA VAL A 2 -14.85 11.63 4.17
C VAL A 2 -13.46 11.41 3.58
N VAL A 3 -13.34 10.49 2.63
CA VAL A 3 -12.09 10.21 1.92
C VAL A 3 -12.25 10.66 0.47
N ILE A 4 -11.25 11.36 -0.06
CA ILE A 4 -11.26 11.85 -1.44
C ILE A 4 -10.21 11.06 -2.23
N GLY A 5 -10.67 10.19 -3.12
CA GLY A 5 -9.86 9.33 -3.97
C GLY A 5 -10.05 7.83 -3.68
N THR A 6 -10.08 7.03 -4.75
CA THR A 6 -10.20 5.56 -4.71
C THR A 6 -8.90 4.83 -5.07
N GLY A 7 -7.75 5.53 -5.05
CA GLY A 7 -6.44 4.86 -5.13
C GLY A 7 -6.11 4.13 -3.82
N VAL A 8 -4.97 3.43 -3.81
CA VAL A 8 -4.52 2.59 -2.68
C VAL A 8 -4.63 3.29 -1.32
N ALA A 9 -4.12 4.51 -1.19
CA ALA A 9 -4.11 5.23 0.08
C ALA A 9 -5.53 5.58 0.56
N GLY A 10 -6.42 6.00 -0.37
CA GLY A 10 -7.80 6.36 -0.04
C GLY A 10 -8.60 5.15 0.41
N LEU A 11 -8.54 4.05 -0.35
CA LEU A 11 -9.27 2.83 0.00
C LEU A 11 -8.75 2.20 1.29
N ALA A 12 -7.42 2.12 1.48
CA ALA A 12 -6.83 1.61 2.71
C ALA A 12 -7.24 2.45 3.93
N ALA A 13 -7.21 3.79 3.82
CA ALA A 13 -7.64 4.67 4.89
C ALA A 13 -9.14 4.55 5.20
N ALA A 14 -9.98 4.45 4.16
CA ALA A 14 -11.42 4.30 4.32
C ALA A 14 -11.79 2.97 5.00
N LEU A 15 -11.17 1.87 4.58
CA LEU A 15 -11.35 0.56 5.20
C LEU A 15 -10.89 0.56 6.66
N ALA A 16 -9.71 1.13 6.95
CA ALA A 16 -9.21 1.25 8.31
C ALA A 16 -10.15 2.08 9.21
N ALA A 17 -10.68 3.20 8.71
CA ALA A 17 -11.66 4.02 9.43
C ALA A 17 -12.98 3.26 9.66
N HIS A 18 -13.47 2.55 8.64
CA HIS A 18 -14.70 1.76 8.73
C HIS A 18 -14.58 0.62 9.75
N ARG A 19 -13.47 -0.13 9.75
CA ARG A 19 -13.19 -1.19 10.76
C ARG A 19 -13.16 -0.64 12.18
N LYS A 20 -12.79 0.62 12.37
CA LYS A 20 -12.84 1.33 13.66
C LYS A 20 -14.24 1.87 14.02
N GLY A 21 -15.28 1.53 13.25
CA GLY A 21 -16.67 1.93 13.50
C GLY A 21 -17.05 3.32 12.96
N SER A 22 -16.18 3.96 12.16
CA SER A 22 -16.51 5.27 11.58
C SER A 22 -17.47 5.12 10.39
N ARG A 23 -18.53 5.96 10.38
CA ARG A 23 -19.31 6.19 9.15
C ARG A 23 -18.41 6.86 8.11
N THR A 24 -18.19 6.17 7.00
CA THR A 24 -17.19 6.53 5.99
C THR A 24 -17.84 6.67 4.62
N VAL A 25 -17.54 7.77 3.93
CA VAL A 25 -17.93 8.03 2.54
C VAL A 25 -16.67 8.29 1.74
N ILE A 26 -16.58 7.70 0.55
CA ILE A 26 -15.46 7.88 -0.37
C ILE A 26 -15.96 8.62 -1.61
N LEU A 27 -15.28 9.68 -2.01
CA LEU A 27 -15.56 10.42 -3.24
C LEU A 27 -14.48 10.11 -4.27
N SER A 28 -14.85 9.90 -5.53
CA SER A 28 -13.87 9.77 -6.63
C SER A 28 -14.29 10.49 -7.88
N LYS A 29 -13.31 11.12 -8.54
CA LYS A 29 -13.48 11.81 -9.82
C LYS A 29 -13.51 10.87 -11.02
N ALA A 30 -12.85 9.70 -10.92
CA ALA A 30 -12.64 8.78 -12.03
C ALA A 30 -12.70 7.33 -11.53
N ALA A 31 -13.06 6.41 -12.44
CA ALA A 31 -13.07 4.98 -12.12
C ALA A 31 -11.65 4.40 -12.05
N GLU A 32 -10.75 4.88 -12.90
CA GLU A 32 -9.36 4.40 -12.98
C GLU A 32 -8.42 5.22 -12.07
N THR A 33 -7.41 4.55 -11.51
CA THR A 33 -6.45 5.14 -10.58
C THR A 33 -5.02 4.91 -11.08
N ALA A 34 -4.10 5.81 -10.74
CA ALA A 34 -2.68 5.60 -11.04
C ALA A 34 -2.11 4.35 -10.34
N THR A 35 -2.71 3.93 -9.22
CA THR A 35 -2.36 2.70 -8.50
C THR A 35 -2.46 1.47 -9.41
N PHE A 36 -3.49 1.39 -10.25
CA PHE A 36 -3.69 0.25 -11.14
C PHE A 36 -2.50 0.02 -12.09
N HIS A 37 -1.83 1.09 -12.51
CA HIS A 37 -0.69 1.03 -13.43
C HIS A 37 0.68 0.86 -12.75
N ALA A 38 0.73 0.71 -11.42
CA ALA A 38 1.99 0.51 -10.72
C ALA A 38 2.54 -0.90 -11.02
N GLN A 39 3.68 -0.95 -11.72
CA GLN A 39 4.30 -2.21 -12.17
C GLN A 39 5.27 -2.83 -11.17
N GLY A 40 5.95 -1.99 -10.38
CA GLY A 40 6.91 -2.45 -9.39
C GLY A 40 6.25 -3.22 -8.24
N GLY A 41 7.05 -3.64 -7.27
CA GLY A 41 6.55 -4.30 -6.09
C GLY A 41 6.37 -3.40 -4.87
N ILE A 42 6.07 -4.03 -3.74
CA ILE A 42 6.02 -3.37 -2.42
C ILE A 42 7.28 -3.74 -1.65
N ALA A 43 8.03 -2.74 -1.21
CA ALA A 43 9.16 -2.95 -0.31
C ALA A 43 8.66 -3.22 1.10
N VAL A 44 8.95 -4.41 1.65
CA VAL A 44 8.48 -4.82 2.98
C VAL A 44 9.50 -5.68 3.70
N VAL A 45 9.75 -5.36 4.98
CA VAL A 45 10.57 -6.19 5.85
C VAL A 45 9.70 -7.32 6.40
N LEU A 46 10.02 -8.57 6.05
CA LEU A 46 9.27 -9.73 6.54
C LEU A 46 9.81 -10.22 7.90
N PRO A 47 8.94 -10.66 8.82
CA PRO A 47 9.36 -11.24 10.09
C PRO A 47 10.14 -12.54 9.85
N HIS A 48 11.00 -12.89 10.81
CA HIS A 48 11.81 -14.12 10.78
C HIS A 48 12.74 -14.23 9.54
N THR A 49 13.24 -13.09 9.06
CA THR A 49 14.28 -13.02 8.03
C THR A 49 15.52 -12.32 8.57
N GLU A 50 16.61 -12.29 7.79
CA GLU A 50 17.80 -11.50 8.12
C GLU A 50 17.64 -10.01 7.83
N ASP A 51 16.53 -9.59 7.21
CA ASP A 51 16.23 -8.18 6.95
C ASP A 51 15.77 -7.46 8.24
N SER A 52 15.85 -6.13 8.24
CA SER A 52 15.45 -5.32 9.40
C SER A 52 14.87 -3.97 8.98
N VAL A 53 14.00 -3.42 9.84
CA VAL A 53 13.48 -2.06 9.69
C VAL A 53 14.62 -1.05 9.58
N ASP A 54 15.67 -1.17 10.40
CA ASP A 54 16.82 -0.26 10.34
C ASP A 54 17.60 -0.37 9.03
N ALA A 55 17.76 -1.58 8.47
CA ALA A 55 18.38 -1.74 7.16
C ALA A 55 17.56 -1.08 6.05
N HIS A 56 16.23 -1.24 6.09
CA HIS A 56 15.34 -0.62 5.11
C HIS A 56 15.28 0.91 5.26
N VAL A 57 15.18 1.44 6.49
CA VAL A 57 15.27 2.88 6.73
C VAL A 57 16.57 3.46 6.17
N ARG A 58 17.73 2.81 6.39
CA ARG A 58 19.01 3.26 5.82
C ARG A 58 18.96 3.32 4.29
N ASP A 59 18.48 2.25 3.65
CA ASP A 59 18.34 2.19 2.19
C ASP A 59 17.45 3.32 1.66
N THR A 60 16.30 3.57 2.30
CA THR A 60 15.38 4.65 1.93
C THR A 60 16.01 6.03 2.09
N LEU A 61 16.74 6.28 3.19
CA LEU A 61 17.40 7.57 3.44
C LEU A 61 18.55 7.83 2.46
N VAL A 62 19.32 6.79 2.12
CA VAL A 62 20.37 6.88 1.09
C VAL A 62 19.76 7.19 -0.27
N ALA A 63 18.71 6.47 -0.68
CA ALA A 63 18.01 6.74 -1.93
C ALA A 63 17.36 8.13 -1.97
N GLY A 64 16.88 8.62 -0.83
CA GLY A 64 16.29 9.95 -0.68
C GLY A 64 17.28 11.11 -0.72
N ALA A 65 18.60 10.85 -0.75
CA ALA A 65 19.65 11.86 -0.90
C ALA A 65 19.53 13.08 0.05
N GLY A 66 19.11 12.83 1.30
CA GLY A 66 18.96 13.88 2.33
C GLY A 66 17.65 14.69 2.25
N LEU A 67 16.72 14.32 1.36
CA LEU A 67 15.42 14.98 1.19
C LEU A 67 14.29 14.30 1.97
N CYS A 68 14.55 13.14 2.57
CA CYS A 68 13.58 12.43 3.39
C CYS A 68 13.53 12.99 4.82
N ASP A 69 12.32 13.04 5.38
CA ASP A 69 12.12 13.13 6.83
C ASP A 69 12.42 11.74 7.47
N PRO A 70 13.44 11.62 8.33
CA PRO A 70 13.81 10.35 8.94
C PRO A 70 12.73 9.74 9.84
N GLU A 71 11.93 10.57 10.51
CA GLU A 71 10.86 10.09 11.40
C GLU A 71 9.72 9.49 10.58
N ALA A 72 9.31 10.17 9.52
CA ALA A 72 8.30 9.66 8.59
C ALA A 72 8.75 8.35 7.91
N VAL A 73 10.00 8.29 7.44
CA VAL A 73 10.57 7.06 6.84
C VAL A 73 10.53 5.90 7.82
N ARG A 74 10.99 6.12 9.06
CA ARG A 74 10.99 5.08 10.09
C ARG A 74 9.57 4.60 10.40
N SER A 75 8.61 5.51 10.55
CA SER A 75 7.22 5.16 10.81
C SER A 75 6.64 4.30 9.68
N ILE A 76 6.81 4.72 8.42
CA ILE A 76 6.27 4.00 7.26
C ILE A 76 6.90 2.61 7.12
N VAL A 77 8.23 2.52 7.23
CA VAL A 77 8.94 1.24 7.07
C VAL A 77 8.61 0.27 8.20
N ALA A 78 8.49 0.75 9.45
CA ALA A 78 8.14 -0.09 10.60
C ALA A 78 6.72 -0.67 10.49
N ASP A 79 5.78 0.12 9.97
CA ASP A 79 4.39 -0.32 9.74
C ASP A 79 4.20 -1.16 8.48
N GLY A 80 5.22 -1.27 7.61
CA GLY A 80 5.11 -1.87 6.29
C GLY A 80 4.59 -3.30 6.30
N TYR A 81 5.09 -4.15 7.20
CA TYR A 81 4.62 -5.54 7.27
C TYR A 81 3.14 -5.64 7.67
N ARG A 82 2.72 -4.84 8.65
CA ARG A 82 1.32 -4.79 9.08
C ARG A 82 0.42 -4.32 7.94
N ALA A 83 0.83 -3.28 7.20
CA ALA A 83 0.08 -2.78 6.05
C ALA A 83 -0.05 -3.83 4.94
N VAL A 84 1.00 -4.58 4.64
CA VAL A 84 0.93 -5.69 3.67
C VAL A 84 0.04 -6.82 4.17
N ALA A 85 0.11 -7.17 5.46
CA ALA A 85 -0.78 -8.16 6.05
C ALA A 85 -2.26 -7.74 5.97
N ASP A 86 -2.56 -6.45 6.17
CA ASP A 86 -3.91 -5.90 5.98
C ASP A 86 -4.38 -6.06 4.51
N LEU A 87 -3.51 -5.79 3.52
CA LEU A 87 -3.83 -6.01 2.11
C LEU A 87 -4.14 -7.47 1.79
N VAL A 88 -3.38 -8.40 2.37
CA VAL A 88 -3.61 -9.84 2.20
C VAL A 88 -4.94 -10.27 2.83
N ALA A 89 -5.26 -9.73 4.01
CA ALA A 89 -6.55 -9.94 4.66
C ALA A 89 -7.72 -9.38 3.82
N ASP A 90 -7.49 -8.30 3.07
CA ASP A 90 -8.42 -7.74 2.09
C ASP A 90 -8.44 -8.50 0.75
N GLY A 91 -7.64 -9.57 0.63
CA GLY A 91 -7.68 -10.50 -0.50
C GLY A 91 -6.61 -10.26 -1.57
N ALA A 92 -5.58 -9.45 -1.29
CA ALA A 92 -4.41 -9.32 -2.16
C ALA A 92 -3.58 -10.60 -2.13
N ARG A 93 -3.07 -11.00 -3.29
CA ARG A 93 -2.26 -12.21 -3.48
C ARG A 93 -0.91 -11.83 -4.07
N PHE A 94 0.16 -12.12 -3.34
CA PHE A 94 1.52 -11.90 -3.80
C PHE A 94 2.14 -13.20 -4.32
N ASP A 95 3.09 -13.07 -5.23
CA ASP A 95 3.80 -14.19 -5.84
C ASP A 95 4.57 -14.96 -4.77
N GLU A 96 4.53 -16.30 -4.85
CA GLU A 96 5.15 -17.20 -3.88
C GLU A 96 6.36 -17.92 -4.46
N SER A 97 7.43 -18.00 -3.66
CA SER A 97 8.61 -18.84 -3.94
C SER A 97 8.42 -20.30 -3.54
N ALA A 98 7.56 -20.52 -2.53
CA ALA A 98 7.08 -21.80 -2.05
C ALA A 98 5.73 -21.54 -1.35
N PRO A 99 4.87 -22.56 -1.18
CA PRO A 99 3.56 -22.39 -0.54
C PRO A 99 3.65 -21.64 0.80
N GLY A 100 2.96 -20.49 0.88
CA GLY A 100 2.95 -19.62 2.07
C GLY A 100 4.21 -18.78 2.28
N ARG A 101 5.13 -18.73 1.29
CA ARG A 101 6.37 -17.94 1.33
C ARG A 101 6.49 -17.05 0.11
N TRP A 102 6.27 -15.75 0.29
CA TRP A 102 6.39 -14.77 -0.79
C TRP A 102 7.76 -14.78 -1.46
N ALA A 103 7.76 -14.63 -2.78
CA ALA A 103 8.95 -14.41 -3.58
C ALA A 103 9.47 -12.99 -3.35
N LEU A 104 10.78 -12.88 -3.13
CA LEU A 104 11.45 -11.59 -2.88
C LEU A 104 12.47 -11.30 -3.96
N THR A 105 12.37 -10.12 -4.56
CA THR A 105 13.37 -9.57 -5.48
C THR A 105 14.16 -8.45 -4.81
N ARG A 106 15.29 -8.09 -5.41
CA ARG A 106 16.08 -6.92 -5.03
C ARG A 106 16.00 -5.91 -6.18
N GLU A 107 15.56 -4.71 -5.87
CA GLU A 107 15.44 -3.60 -6.83
C GLU A 107 16.39 -2.46 -6.48
N GLY A 108 16.42 -1.44 -7.35
CA GLY A 108 17.26 -0.25 -7.15
C GLY A 108 16.99 0.41 -5.79
N GLY A 109 18.06 0.89 -5.15
CA GLY A 109 17.97 1.52 -3.83
C GLY A 109 17.91 0.56 -2.66
N HIS A 110 17.88 -0.76 -2.87
CA HIS A 110 17.83 -1.75 -1.79
C HIS A 110 19.09 -2.60 -1.70
N SER A 111 19.61 -2.75 -0.49
CA SER A 111 20.79 -3.57 -0.18
C SER A 111 20.49 -5.08 -0.15
N ILE A 112 19.23 -5.46 0.11
CA ILE A 112 18.76 -6.85 0.21
C ILE A 112 17.46 -7.08 -0.58
N ARG A 113 17.11 -8.36 -0.79
CA ARG A 113 15.82 -8.77 -1.38
C ARG A 113 14.69 -8.52 -0.37
N ARG A 114 13.80 -7.58 -0.68
CA ARG A 114 12.64 -7.25 0.17
C ARG A 114 11.42 -6.76 -0.60
N ILE A 115 11.45 -6.88 -1.92
CA ILE A 115 10.34 -6.44 -2.76
C ILE A 115 9.45 -7.63 -3.08
N ILE A 116 8.17 -7.54 -2.71
CA ILE A 116 7.13 -8.50 -3.09
C ILE A 116 6.38 -8.01 -4.32
N HIS A 117 5.98 -8.96 -5.16
CA HIS A 117 5.28 -8.71 -6.43
C HIS A 117 3.96 -9.48 -6.46
N ALA A 118 3.07 -9.11 -7.38
CA ALA A 118 1.93 -9.93 -7.74
C ALA A 118 1.80 -10.01 -9.26
N GLY A 119 1.67 -11.23 -9.78
CA GLY A 119 1.52 -11.47 -11.22
C GLY A 119 2.73 -11.00 -12.03
N GLY A 120 3.94 -11.04 -11.46
CA GLY A 120 5.12 -10.43 -12.06
C GLY A 120 5.14 -8.92 -11.85
N ASP A 121 4.73 -8.15 -12.85
CA ASP A 121 4.76 -6.67 -12.86
C ASP A 121 3.36 -6.05 -12.71
N ALA A 122 2.43 -6.76 -12.06
CA ALA A 122 1.03 -6.36 -11.92
C ALA A 122 0.63 -6.05 -10.47
N THR A 123 1.59 -5.73 -9.58
CA THR A 123 1.34 -5.52 -8.15
C THR A 123 0.30 -4.43 -7.90
N GLY A 124 0.36 -3.31 -8.64
CA GLY A 124 -0.61 -2.22 -8.53
C GLY A 124 -2.04 -2.63 -8.87
N ALA A 125 -2.19 -3.39 -9.96
CA ALA A 125 -3.49 -3.92 -10.39
C ALA A 125 -4.08 -4.89 -9.37
N GLU A 126 -3.25 -5.77 -8.79
CA GLU A 126 -3.69 -6.72 -7.77
C GLU A 126 -4.11 -6.03 -6.46
N VAL A 127 -3.32 -5.06 -5.99
CA VAL A 127 -3.65 -4.28 -4.78
C VAL A 127 -4.93 -3.48 -4.99
N GLN A 128 -5.10 -2.84 -6.16
CA GLN A 128 -6.32 -2.12 -6.49
C GLN A 128 -7.53 -3.08 -6.52
N ARG A 129 -7.42 -4.24 -7.15
CA ARG A 129 -8.47 -5.27 -7.22
C ARG A 129 -8.91 -5.72 -5.82
N ALA A 130 -7.95 -6.02 -4.94
CA ALA A 130 -8.24 -6.45 -3.58
C ALA A 130 -8.97 -5.36 -2.78
N LEU A 131 -8.47 -4.12 -2.85
CA LEU A 131 -9.06 -2.99 -2.13
C LEU A 131 -10.45 -2.61 -2.66
N ASP A 132 -10.67 -2.65 -3.98
CA ASP A 132 -11.99 -2.41 -4.57
C ASP A 132 -13.00 -3.46 -4.12
N HIS A 133 -12.57 -4.73 -4.04
CA HIS A 133 -13.42 -5.80 -3.52
C HIS A 133 -13.76 -5.59 -2.05
N ALA A 134 -12.77 -5.31 -1.20
CA ALA A 134 -12.97 -5.09 0.23
C ALA A 134 -13.84 -3.85 0.51
N ALA A 135 -13.67 -2.78 -0.28
CA ALA A 135 -14.40 -1.53 -0.13
C ALA A 135 -15.80 -1.55 -0.77
N ALA A 136 -16.21 -2.64 -1.43
CA ALA A 136 -17.51 -2.74 -2.11
C ALA A 136 -18.71 -2.56 -1.18
N THR A 137 -18.51 -2.70 0.13
CA THR A 137 -19.53 -2.50 1.18
C THR A 137 -19.65 -1.05 1.66
N LEU A 138 -18.73 -0.16 1.25
CA LEU A 138 -18.68 1.24 1.66
C LEU A 138 -19.49 2.15 0.71
N ASP A 139 -19.91 3.33 1.20
CA ASP A 139 -20.53 4.38 0.36
C ASP A 139 -19.46 5.04 -0.51
N ILE A 140 -19.33 4.57 -1.75
CA ILE A 140 -18.43 5.12 -2.77
C ILE A 140 -19.24 5.93 -3.79
N ARG A 141 -19.01 7.24 -3.81
CA ARG A 141 -19.62 8.18 -4.76
C ARG A 141 -18.64 8.51 -5.88
N ARG A 142 -18.87 7.90 -7.03
CA ARG A 142 -18.09 8.14 -8.26
C ARG A 142 -18.59 9.39 -8.98
N ASN A 143 -17.79 9.94 -9.89
CA ASN A 143 -18.07 11.17 -10.64
C ASN A 143 -18.29 12.40 -9.74
N HIS A 144 -17.58 12.46 -8.61
CA HIS A 144 -17.61 13.61 -7.69
C HIS A 144 -16.22 14.27 -7.64
N VAL A 145 -16.20 15.59 -7.81
CA VAL A 145 -14.99 16.40 -7.70
C VAL A 145 -15.08 17.23 -6.43
N ALA A 146 -14.08 17.10 -5.55
CA ALA A 146 -13.95 17.99 -4.41
C ALA A 146 -13.40 19.34 -4.87
N LEU A 147 -14.10 20.43 -4.55
CA LEU A 147 -13.74 21.78 -4.96
C LEU A 147 -13.09 22.57 -3.82
N GLU A 148 -13.63 22.43 -2.62
CA GLU A 148 -13.23 23.20 -1.44
C GLU A 148 -13.40 22.34 -0.18
N ILE A 149 -12.52 22.56 0.81
CA ILE A 149 -12.61 21.98 2.14
C ILE A 149 -13.26 23.02 3.06
N LEU A 150 -14.32 22.62 3.76
CA LEU A 150 -14.98 23.47 4.74
C LEU A 150 -14.30 23.30 6.10
N HIS A 151 -13.95 24.41 6.75
CA HIS A 151 -13.32 24.47 8.07
C HIS A 151 -14.27 25.05 9.12
#